data_AF-A0A099B6U3-F1
#
_entry.id   AF-A0A099B6U3-F1
#
_cell.length_a   1.000
_cell.length_b   1.000
_cell.length_c   1.000
_cell.angle_alpha   90.00
_cell.angle_beta   90.00
_cell.angle_gamma   90.00
#
_symmetry.space_group_name_H-M   'P 1'
#
loop_
_entity.id
_entity.type
_entity.pdbx_description
1 polymer ?
#
loop_
_entity_poly.entity_id
_entity_poly.type
_entity_poly.pdbx_seq_one_letter_code
_entity_poly.pdbx_strand_id
1 'polypeptide(L)'
;MLNKVSNGNIDYSKFKDLQELPKPKKFNDFRNSLLNSPNCIKQINKNKIIYQTKVGQVQIYIPYAYGHFAKNGKFGNGKENRQDLTGVLNLILDKPAFVTKDTQGTLYFYKPFVINNEFKDVISISIDSNGKLEYRTTYESSNTKVKNIMNHELVYIE
;
A
#
# COMPACT_ATOMS: atom_id res chain seq x y z
N MET A 1 15.77 5.67 -12.91
CA MET A 1 14.90 6.61 -13.65
C MET A 1 13.77 5.83 -14.30
N LEU A 2 12.51 6.10 -13.93
CA LEU A 2 11.35 5.64 -14.71
C LEU A 2 11.48 6.23 -16.12
N ASN A 3 12.04 5.45 -17.03
CA ASN A 3 12.21 5.86 -18.41
C ASN A 3 10.83 6.00 -19.04
N LYS A 4 10.41 7.26 -19.18
CA LYS A 4 9.37 7.80 -20.05
C LYS A 4 8.16 6.90 -20.25
N VAL A 5 7.11 7.28 -19.53
CA VAL A 5 5.70 7.13 -19.89
C VAL A 5 5.54 7.31 -21.41
N SER A 6 5.26 6.24 -22.15
CA SER A 6 4.69 6.34 -23.48
C SER A 6 3.17 6.26 -23.32
N ASN A 7 2.45 7.20 -23.94
CA ASN A 7 0.99 7.23 -24.03
C ASN A 7 0.19 7.34 -22.71
N GLY A 8 0.80 7.85 -21.63
CA GLY A 8 0.09 8.07 -20.35
C GLY A 8 -0.10 6.81 -19.50
N ASN A 9 0.47 5.68 -19.91
CA ASN A 9 0.48 4.44 -19.14
C ASN A 9 1.81 4.30 -18.39
N ILE A 10 1.74 3.93 -17.11
CA ILE A 10 2.92 3.49 -16.36
C ILE A 10 3.23 2.07 -16.86
N ASP A 11 4.39 1.90 -17.49
CA ASP A 11 4.86 0.59 -17.92
C ASP A 11 5.39 -0.19 -16.72
N TYR A 12 4.49 -0.94 -16.08
CA TYR A 12 4.80 -1.73 -14.90
C TYR A 12 5.66 -2.97 -15.21
N SER A 13 5.84 -3.35 -16.48
CA SER A 13 6.75 -4.44 -16.87
C SER A 13 8.23 -4.12 -16.56
N LYS A 14 8.54 -2.86 -16.28
CA LYS A 14 9.87 -2.40 -15.88
C LYS A 14 10.18 -2.62 -14.39
N PHE A 15 9.20 -3.01 -13.57
CA PHE A 15 9.46 -3.42 -12.18
C PHE A 15 10.09 -4.82 -12.22
N LYS A 16 11.42 -4.87 -12.02
CA LYS A 16 12.24 -6.07 -12.25
C LYS A 16 11.93 -7.25 -11.31
N ASP A 17 11.25 -6.99 -10.19
CA ASP A 17 11.00 -7.97 -9.13
C ASP A 17 9.49 -8.03 -8.77
N LEU A 18 8.69 -8.60 -9.68
CA LEU A 18 7.28 -8.84 -9.43
C LEU A 18 7.10 -10.01 -8.46
N GLN A 19 6.58 -9.73 -7.27
CA GLN A 19 6.28 -10.73 -6.25
C GLN A 19 4.83 -11.22 -6.37
N GLU A 20 4.60 -12.52 -6.14
CA GLU A 20 3.24 -13.05 -6.00
C GLU A 20 2.51 -12.38 -4.83
N LEU A 21 1.22 -12.11 -5.02
CA LEU A 21 0.37 -11.57 -3.97
C LEU A 21 0.37 -12.51 -2.75
N PRO A 22 0.83 -12.06 -1.57
CA PRO A 22 0.85 -12.90 -0.39
C PRO A 22 -0.57 -13.28 0.05
N LYS A 23 -0.70 -14.47 0.62
CA LYS A 23 -1.97 -14.92 1.20
C LYS A 23 -2.43 -13.96 2.31
N PRO A 24 -3.75 -13.77 2.46
CA PRO A 24 -4.33 -13.03 3.58
C PRO A 24 -3.84 -13.52 4.94
N LYS A 25 -3.65 -12.60 5.88
CA LYS A 25 -3.29 -12.88 7.27
C LYS A 25 -4.51 -12.74 8.16
N LYS A 26 -4.64 -13.60 9.17
CA LYS A 26 -5.62 -13.40 10.25
C LYS A 26 -5.18 -12.23 11.13
N PHE A 27 -6.11 -11.66 11.90
CA PHE A 27 -5.83 -10.48 12.73
C PHE A 27 -4.59 -10.59 13.62
N ASN A 28 -4.41 -11.72 14.31
CA ASN A 28 -3.25 -11.92 15.19
C ASN A 28 -1.94 -11.97 14.39
N ASP A 29 -1.92 -12.66 13.25
CA ASP A 29 -0.74 -12.74 12.39
C ASP A 29 -0.43 -11.38 11.74
N PHE A 30 -1.45 -10.66 11.32
CA PHE A 30 -1.34 -9.29 10.82
C PHE A 30 -0.73 -8.37 11.88
N ARG A 31 -1.32 -8.35 13.09
CA ARG A 31 -0.86 -7.57 14.23
C ARG A 31 0.59 -7.90 14.58
N ASN A 32 0.91 -9.18 14.72
CA ASN A 32 2.25 -9.62 15.09
C ASN A 32 3.27 -9.29 13.99
N SER A 33 2.88 -9.37 12.72
CA SER A 33 3.75 -9.01 11.61
C SER A 33 4.14 -7.52 11.60
N LEU A 34 3.26 -6.64 12.09
CA LEU A 34 3.59 -5.23 12.28
C LEU A 34 4.44 -5.03 13.53
N LEU A 35 4.07 -5.65 14.66
CA LEU A 35 4.76 -5.47 15.95
C LEU A 35 6.19 -6.03 15.94
N ASN A 36 6.42 -7.14 15.25
CA ASN A 36 7.71 -7.81 15.17
C ASN A 36 8.56 -7.32 13.99
N SER A 37 8.06 -6.38 13.19
CA SER A 37 8.84 -5.79 12.10
C SER A 37 9.98 -4.96 12.67
N PRO A 38 11.19 -4.99 12.09
CA PRO A 38 12.28 -4.08 12.48
C PRO A 38 11.92 -2.61 12.25
N ASN A 39 10.90 -2.34 11.42
CA ASN A 39 10.39 -0.99 11.17
C ASN A 39 9.37 -0.53 12.23
N CYS A 40 8.94 -1.39 13.15
CA CYS A 40 8.12 -0.95 14.28
C CYS A 40 9.00 -0.26 15.32
N ILE A 41 9.01 1.07 15.30
CA ILE A 41 9.83 1.89 16.18
C ILE A 41 9.28 1.92 17.60
N LYS A 42 7.96 1.98 17.74
CA LYS A 42 7.32 2.12 19.04
C LYS A 42 5.90 1.58 19.04
N GLN A 43 5.57 0.80 20.06
CA GLN A 43 4.19 0.52 20.40
C GLN A 43 3.64 1.61 21.34
N ILE A 44 2.67 2.40 20.86
CA ILE A 44 2.02 3.46 21.67
C ILE A 44 1.04 2.83 22.65
N ASN A 45 0.25 1.85 22.20
CA ASN A 45 -0.64 1.05 23.03
C ASN A 45 -0.94 -0.29 22.34
N LYS A 46 -1.83 -1.12 22.91
CA LYS A 46 -2.19 -2.44 22.38
C LYS A 46 -2.63 -2.46 20.91
N ASN A 47 -3.12 -1.33 20.38
CA ASN A 47 -3.71 -1.20 19.06
C ASN A 47 -2.99 -0.19 18.14
N LYS A 48 -1.99 0.55 18.62
CA LYS A 48 -1.38 1.65 17.88
C LYS A 48 0.15 1.61 17.94
N ILE A 49 0.79 1.80 16.80
CA ILE A 49 2.26 1.78 16.65
C ILE A 49 2.76 2.98 15.85
N ILE A 50 4.05 3.28 15.99
CA ILE A 50 4.84 4.11 15.07
C ILE A 50 5.68 3.16 14.20
N TYR A 51 5.56 3.33 12.89
CA TYR A 51 6.20 2.50 11.89
C TYR A 51 7.10 3.34 11.00
N GLN A 52 8.34 2.91 10.79
CA GLN A 52 9.30 3.57 9.92
C GLN A 52 9.07 3.13 8.47
N THR A 53 8.97 4.10 7.55
CA THR A 53 8.91 3.86 6.10
C THR A 53 10.08 4.54 5.41
N LYS A 54 10.21 4.35 4.09
CA LYS A 54 11.23 5.04 3.27
C LYS A 54 11.10 6.56 3.25
N VAL A 55 9.92 7.09 3.56
CA VAL A 55 9.60 8.53 3.48
C VAL A 55 9.29 9.15 4.85
N GLY A 56 9.55 8.41 5.93
CA GLY A 56 9.36 8.90 7.30
C GLY A 56 8.54 7.95 8.19
N GLN A 57 8.28 8.42 9.41
CA GLN A 57 7.50 7.68 10.39
C GLN A 57 6.00 7.89 10.18
N VAL A 58 5.23 6.81 10.32
CA VAL A 58 3.77 6.84 10.21
C VAL A 58 3.14 6.18 11.43
N GLN A 59 2.01 6.72 11.86
CA GLN A 59 1.25 6.13 12.95
C GLN A 59 0.23 5.15 12.38
N ILE A 60 0.20 3.92 12.90
CA ILE A 60 -0.70 2.86 12.42
C ILE A 60 -1.65 2.46 13.54
N TYR A 61 -2.96 2.59 13.30
CA TYR A 61 -3.99 1.99 14.15
C TYR A 61 -4.37 0.61 13.62
N ILE A 62 -3.86 -0.43 14.27
CA ILE A 62 -3.86 -1.83 13.80
C ILE A 62 -5.28 -2.37 13.52
N PRO A 63 -6.29 -2.20 14.40
CA PRO A 63 -7.64 -2.71 14.13
C PRO A 63 -8.29 -2.09 12.89
N TYR A 64 -8.07 -0.79 12.67
CA TYR A 64 -8.60 -0.10 11.51
C TYR A 64 -7.86 -0.52 10.24
N ALA A 65 -6.53 -0.58 10.27
CA ALA A 65 -5.73 -1.08 9.15
C ALA A 65 -6.14 -2.52 8.79
N TYR A 66 -6.24 -3.44 9.75
CA TYR A 66 -6.71 -4.80 9.46
C TYR A 66 -8.09 -4.82 8.82
N GLY A 67 -9.06 -4.14 9.44
CA GLY A 67 -10.43 -4.15 8.94
C GLY A 67 -10.57 -3.52 7.56
N HIS A 68 -9.75 -2.51 7.23
CA HIS A 68 -9.81 -1.86 5.93
C HIS A 68 -9.15 -2.66 4.79
N PHE A 69 -8.24 -3.57 5.13
CA PHE A 69 -7.56 -4.46 4.19
C PHE A 69 -8.20 -5.86 4.12
N ALA A 70 -9.04 -6.22 5.11
CA ALA A 70 -9.85 -7.43 5.08
C ALA A 70 -11.07 -7.26 4.16
N LYS A 71 -11.45 -8.33 3.43
CA LYS A 71 -12.65 -8.33 2.58
C LYS A 71 -13.94 -8.19 3.41
N ASN A 72 -13.99 -8.88 4.54
CA ASN A 72 -15.14 -8.92 5.45
C ASN A 72 -14.71 -8.50 6.86
N GLY A 73 -15.40 -7.53 7.48
CA GLY A 73 -15.12 -7.09 8.85
C GLY A 73 -15.85 -5.78 9.20
N LYS A 74 -15.83 -5.37 10.48
CA LYS A 74 -16.49 -4.13 10.97
C LYS A 74 -16.05 -2.86 10.22
N PHE A 75 -14.82 -2.86 9.69
CA PHE A 75 -14.27 -1.78 8.84
C PHE A 75 -14.02 -2.25 7.40
N GLY A 76 -14.48 -3.46 7.06
CA GLY A 76 -14.39 -4.04 5.73
C GLY A 76 -15.32 -3.29 4.79
N ASN A 77 -14.81 -2.98 3.61
CA ASN A 77 -15.58 -2.32 2.57
C ASN A 77 -16.16 -3.42 1.68
N GLY A 78 -17.41 -3.82 1.91
CA GLY A 78 -18.13 -4.92 1.23
C GLY A 78 -18.35 -4.76 -0.28
N LYS A 79 -17.48 -4.04 -0.97
CA LYS A 79 -17.42 -3.95 -2.44
C LYS A 79 -16.98 -5.31 -3.00
N GLU A 80 -17.82 -5.87 -3.86
CA GLU A 80 -17.79 -7.26 -4.32
C GLU A 80 -16.47 -7.70 -4.99
N ASN A 81 -15.66 -6.75 -5.50
CA ASN A 81 -14.46 -7.02 -6.29
C ASN A 81 -13.12 -6.72 -5.58
N ARG A 82 -13.10 -6.54 -4.25
CA ARG A 82 -11.84 -6.36 -3.50
C ARG A 82 -11.33 -7.67 -2.90
N GLN A 83 -10.06 -7.97 -3.20
CA GLN A 83 -9.31 -9.06 -2.58
C GLN A 83 -8.94 -8.71 -1.14
N ASP A 84 -8.76 -9.74 -0.30
CA ASP A 84 -8.21 -9.57 1.04
C ASP A 84 -6.70 -9.33 0.94
N LEU A 85 -6.27 -8.19 1.49
CA LEU A 85 -4.93 -7.64 1.33
C LEU A 85 -4.23 -7.45 2.67
N THR A 86 -4.71 -8.12 3.71
CA THR A 86 -4.04 -8.15 5.01
C THR A 86 -2.60 -8.71 4.92
N GLY A 87 -2.28 -9.47 3.86
CA GLY A 87 -0.93 -9.95 3.60
C GLY A 87 0.07 -8.90 3.10
N VAL A 88 -0.37 -7.80 2.47
CA VAL A 88 0.52 -6.92 1.69
C VAL A 88 1.02 -5.67 2.41
N LEU A 89 0.36 -5.23 3.48
CA LEU A 89 0.63 -3.93 4.11
C LEU A 89 2.13 -3.70 4.38
N ASN A 90 2.77 -4.63 5.08
CA ASN A 90 4.16 -4.51 5.50
C ASN A 90 5.09 -4.47 4.28
N LEU A 91 4.84 -5.33 3.27
CA LEU A 91 5.65 -5.38 2.06
C LEU A 91 5.63 -4.04 1.32
N ILE A 92 4.48 -3.38 1.26
CA ILE A 92 4.30 -2.09 0.60
C ILE A 92 4.96 -0.97 1.42
N LEU A 93 4.84 -0.97 2.75
CA LEU A 93 5.45 0.06 3.59
C LEU A 93 6.98 -0.07 3.69
N ASP A 94 7.49 -1.30 3.70
CA ASP A 94 8.91 -1.60 3.87
C ASP A 94 9.69 -1.41 2.57
N LYS A 95 9.10 -1.87 1.46
CA LYS A 95 9.72 -1.91 0.13
C LYS A 95 8.72 -1.47 -0.95
N PRO A 96 8.25 -0.20 -0.92
CA PRO A 96 7.47 0.34 -2.01
C PRO A 96 8.33 0.43 -3.27
N ALA A 97 7.74 0.25 -4.44
CA ALA A 97 8.41 0.50 -5.70
C ALA A 97 8.59 2.01 -5.95
N PHE A 98 7.59 2.80 -5.56
CA PHE A 98 7.66 4.26 -5.50
C PHE A 98 6.66 4.81 -4.50
N VAL A 99 6.87 6.06 -4.07
CA VAL A 99 5.97 6.77 -3.18
C VAL A 99 5.68 8.16 -3.76
N THR A 100 4.40 8.56 -3.76
CA THR A 100 4.00 9.91 -4.15
C THR A 100 3.31 10.65 -3.00
N LYS A 101 3.30 11.97 -3.06
CA LYS A 101 2.64 12.83 -2.08
C LYS A 101 1.67 13.79 -2.78
N ASP A 102 0.42 13.83 -2.32
CA ASP A 102 -0.55 14.81 -2.86
C ASP A 102 -0.40 16.19 -2.20
N THR A 103 -1.15 17.18 -2.69
CA THR A 103 -1.14 18.55 -2.17
C THR A 103 -1.62 18.68 -0.73
N GLN A 104 -2.33 17.67 -0.20
CA GLN A 104 -2.78 17.62 1.20
C GLN A 104 -1.74 16.96 2.11
N GLY A 105 -0.61 16.51 1.55
CA GLY A 105 0.45 15.80 2.28
C GLY A 105 0.18 14.31 2.46
N THR A 106 -0.85 13.75 1.82
CA THR A 106 -1.12 12.31 1.86
C THR A 106 -0.04 11.57 1.10
N LEU A 107 0.60 10.59 1.75
CA LEU A 107 1.58 9.72 1.14
C LEU A 107 0.91 8.51 0.52
N TYR A 108 1.33 8.11 -0.67
CA TYR A 108 0.82 6.95 -1.38
C TYR A 108 1.98 6.00 -1.70
N PHE A 109 1.96 4.81 -1.12
CA PHE A 109 2.98 3.78 -1.29
C PHE A 109 2.51 2.78 -2.34
N TYR A 110 3.26 2.62 -3.43
CA TYR A 110 2.87 1.76 -4.55
C TYR A 110 3.77 0.53 -4.63
N LYS A 111 3.17 -0.65 -4.77
CA LYS A 111 3.91 -1.87 -5.11
C LYS A 111 3.11 -2.74 -6.09
N PRO A 112 3.73 -3.20 -7.18
CA PRO A 112 3.11 -4.16 -8.08
C PRO A 112 3.16 -5.58 -7.49
N PHE A 113 2.13 -6.38 -7.79
CA PHE A 113 2.08 -7.81 -7.48
C PHE A 113 1.54 -8.61 -8.67
N VAL A 114 1.93 -9.89 -8.76
CA VAL A 114 1.34 -10.84 -9.72
C VAL A 114 0.33 -11.75 -9.03
N ILE A 115 -0.70 -12.17 -9.77
CA ILE A 115 -1.72 -13.12 -9.32
C ILE A 115 -1.85 -14.16 -10.42
N ASN A 116 -1.67 -15.45 -10.08
CA ASN A 116 -1.72 -16.55 -11.04
C ASN A 116 -0.78 -16.35 -12.26
N ASN A 117 0.44 -15.85 -12.03
CA ASN A 117 1.43 -15.52 -13.06
C ASN A 117 1.02 -14.42 -14.06
N GLU A 118 -0.09 -13.72 -13.80
CA GLU A 118 -0.49 -12.55 -14.58
C GLU A 118 -0.21 -11.27 -13.78
N PHE A 119 0.40 -10.28 -14.44
CA PHE A 119 0.46 -8.93 -13.92
C PHE A 119 -0.96 -8.37 -13.90
N LYS A 120 -1.47 -8.02 -12.71
CA LYS A 120 -2.85 -7.55 -12.60
C LYS A 120 -2.98 -6.17 -11.98
N ASP A 121 -2.19 -5.83 -10.96
CA ASP A 121 -2.49 -4.65 -10.16
C ASP A 121 -1.26 -4.00 -9.50
N VAL A 122 -1.32 -2.66 -9.41
CA VAL A 122 -0.52 -1.91 -8.45
C VAL A 122 -1.37 -1.58 -7.24
N ILE A 123 -0.98 -2.17 -6.13
CA ILE A 123 -1.61 -1.92 -4.84
C ILE A 123 -1.00 -0.64 -4.28
N SER A 124 -1.86 0.32 -3.92
CA SER A 124 -1.44 1.53 -3.25
C SER A 124 -2.03 1.65 -1.85
N ILE A 125 -1.20 2.13 -0.91
CA ILE A 125 -1.61 2.42 0.46
C ILE A 125 -1.45 3.92 0.65
N SER A 126 -2.54 4.61 0.94
CA SER A 126 -2.51 6.03 1.29
C SER A 126 -2.46 6.20 2.80
N ILE A 127 -1.64 7.14 3.25
CA ILE A 127 -1.52 7.55 4.65
C ILE A 127 -1.72 9.06 4.69
N ASP A 128 -2.81 9.50 5.29
CA ASP A 128 -3.06 10.93 5.46
C ASP A 128 -2.17 11.54 6.56
N SER A 129 -2.19 12.86 6.67
CA SER A 129 -1.41 13.61 7.67
C SER A 129 -1.77 13.26 9.12
N ASN A 130 -2.90 12.61 9.37
CA ASN A 130 -3.35 12.17 10.70
C ASN A 130 -2.96 10.71 11.00
N GLY A 131 -2.27 10.03 10.07
CA GLY A 131 -1.91 8.61 10.16
C GLY A 131 -3.08 7.67 9.90
N LYS A 132 -4.15 8.14 9.24
CA LYS A 132 -5.22 7.27 8.77
C LYS A 132 -4.74 6.56 7.51
N LEU A 133 -4.68 5.23 7.63
CA LEU A 133 -4.36 4.34 6.52
C LEU A 133 -5.62 4.06 5.70
N GLU A 134 -5.65 4.53 4.46
CA GLU A 134 -6.66 4.16 3.48
C GLU A 134 -6.05 3.28 2.40
N TYR A 135 -6.75 2.22 2.02
CA TYR A 135 -6.31 1.35 0.93
C TYR A 135 -6.93 1.79 -0.40
N ARG A 136 -6.08 2.05 -1.38
CA ARG A 136 -6.47 2.36 -2.76
C ARG A 136 -5.85 1.36 -3.73
N THR A 137 -6.68 0.54 -4.37
CA THR A 137 -6.26 -0.23 -5.55
C THR A 137 -6.23 0.70 -6.75
N THR A 138 -5.10 0.75 -7.43
CA THR A 138 -5.02 1.33 -8.77
C THR A 138 -5.07 0.18 -9.75
N TYR A 139 -6.28 -0.16 -10.19
CA TYR A 139 -6.50 -1.14 -11.23
C TYR A 139 -5.92 -0.64 -12.56
N GLU A 140 -5.42 -1.57 -13.38
CA GLU A 140 -4.86 -1.34 -14.72
C GLU A 140 -5.80 -0.51 -15.64
N SER A 141 -7.11 -0.51 -15.37
CA SER A 141 -8.15 -0.06 -16.30
C SER A 141 -8.66 1.39 -16.15
N SER A 142 -7.99 2.29 -15.42
CA SER A 142 -8.47 3.68 -15.35
C SER A 142 -7.37 4.73 -15.58
N ASN A 143 -7.25 5.15 -16.84
CA ASN A 143 -6.43 6.29 -17.28
C ASN A 143 -6.58 7.53 -16.37
N THR A 144 -7.78 7.76 -15.80
CA THR A 144 -8.03 8.85 -14.87
C THR A 144 -7.28 8.71 -13.53
N LYS A 145 -7.18 7.50 -12.96
CA LYS A 145 -6.44 7.30 -11.70
C LYS A 145 -4.95 7.40 -11.92
N VAL A 146 -4.44 6.87 -13.03
CA VAL A 146 -3.01 7.01 -13.41
C VAL A 146 -2.67 8.49 -13.62
N LYS A 147 -3.50 9.25 -14.33
CA LYS A 147 -3.32 10.71 -14.48
C LYS A 147 -3.33 11.45 -13.13
N ASN A 148 -4.17 11.05 -12.18
CA ASN A 148 -4.16 11.66 -10.84
C ASN A 148 -2.86 11.38 -10.08
N ILE A 149 -2.31 10.16 -10.21
CA ILE A 149 -1.00 9.81 -9.63
C ILE A 149 0.12 10.66 -10.26
N MET A 150 0.05 10.91 -11.57
CA MET A 150 1.01 11.76 -12.29
C MET A 150 0.98 13.23 -11.84
N ASN A 151 -0.06 13.68 -11.14
CA ASN A 151 -0.15 15.03 -10.56
C ASN A 151 0.40 15.10 -9.13
N HIS A 152 0.79 13.98 -8.53
CA HIS A 152 1.41 13.96 -7.21
C HIS A 152 2.92 14.17 -7.31
N GLU A 153 3.52 14.69 -6.23
CA GLU A 153 4.98 14.80 -6.10
C GLU A 153 5.58 13.41 -5.89
N LEU A 154 6.54 13.01 -6.72
CA LEU A 154 7.32 11.78 -6.49
C LEU A 154 8.32 12.02 -5.36
N VAL A 155 8.17 11.31 -4.24
CA VAL A 155 8.99 11.50 -3.04
C VAL A 155 9.97 10.34 -2.78
N TYR A 156 9.77 9.18 -3.41
CA TYR A 156 10.70 8.05 -3.37
C TYR A 156 10.55 7.16 -4.61
N ILE A 157 11.66 6.58 -5.07
CA ILE A 157 11.70 5.52 -6.07
C ILE A 157 12.89 4.59 -5.78
N GLU A 158 12.70 3.29 -5.96
CA GLU A 158 13.75 2.26 -5.90
C GLU A 158 14.64 2.25 -7.17
#